data_AF-A0A968FUF9-F1
#
_entry.id   AF-A0A968FUF9-F1
#
_cell.length_a   1.000
_cell.length_b   1.000
_cell.length_c   1.000
_cell.angle_alpha   90.00
_cell.angle_beta   90.00
_cell.angle_gamma   90.00
#
_symmetry.space_group_name_H-M   'P 1'
#
loop_
_entity.id
_entity.type
_entity.pdbx_description
1 polymer ?
#
loop_
_entity_poly.entity_id
_entity_poly.type
_entity_poly.pdbx_seq_one_letter_code
_entity_poly.pdbx_strand_id
1 'polypeptide(L)'
;MNRPFLFFMFGAAAALAGWPVPAEAGMPSILLSEIAEIRLKNISFFLALLLLVTFAVYRLWNFFRKDFPNLPVLSFKKSLGLVLLWGLAFHLVLGMITGTRELMTPKAWEKEGLTYKIKKSIEKDSDGGDILMASLRREKLNTLRNALWAYAQKHNGRFPNDWNTRDIPQEYWQVFNGSDLRFQYVRGMTADTGSLPLAYEPGVFGEQRYVLLSNGNIERLHIDMIQGLLQQKQS
;
A
#
# COMPACT_ATOMS: atom_id res chain seq x y z
N MET A 1 21.19 53.58 24.24
CA MET A 1 22.47 53.67 23.49
C MET A 1 22.52 52.50 22.51
N ASN A 2 22.50 52.86 21.22
CA ASN A 2 22.48 52.14 19.94
C ASN A 2 22.70 50.61 19.84
N ARG A 3 21.79 49.96 19.08
CA ARG A 3 21.94 48.66 18.36
C ARG A 3 22.81 48.89 17.08
N PRO A 4 23.32 47.87 16.33
CA PRO A 4 22.45 47.00 15.52
C PRO A 4 22.93 45.57 15.20
N PHE A 5 21.98 44.81 14.63
CA PHE A 5 22.09 43.63 13.77
C PHE A 5 23.30 43.59 12.82
N LEU A 6 23.83 42.38 12.61
CA LEU A 6 24.57 41.91 11.42
C LEU A 6 24.17 40.43 11.26
N PHE A 7 23.14 40.06 10.50
CA PHE A 7 23.13 39.92 9.04
C PHE A 7 24.45 39.36 8.49
N PHE A 8 24.63 38.04 8.56
CA PHE A 8 25.39 37.32 7.54
C PHE A 8 24.40 36.73 6.55
N MET A 9 24.18 37.50 5.48
CA MET A 9 23.51 37.08 4.27
C MET A 9 24.56 36.62 3.25
N PHE A 10 24.17 35.66 2.42
CA PHE A 10 24.73 35.32 1.10
C PHE A 10 26.15 34.72 1.00
N GLY A 11 26.20 33.51 0.43
CA GLY A 11 27.43 32.97 -0.15
C GLY A 11 27.39 31.49 -0.48
N ALA A 12 26.59 31.10 -1.49
CA ALA A 12 26.90 30.02 -2.46
C ALA A 12 25.64 29.61 -3.26
N ALA A 13 24.99 30.56 -3.91
CA ALA A 13 24.06 30.30 -5.01
C ALA A 13 24.73 30.75 -6.32
N ALA A 14 25.75 29.99 -6.78
CA ALA A 14 26.34 30.11 -8.12
C ALA A 14 27.35 28.97 -8.36
N ALA A 15 26.88 27.75 -8.60
CA ALA A 15 27.68 26.68 -9.21
C ALA A 15 26.79 25.65 -9.95
N LEU A 16 25.67 26.09 -10.51
CA LEU A 16 24.89 25.33 -11.49
C LEU A 16 25.11 25.93 -12.88
N ALA A 17 26.22 25.61 -13.53
CA ALA A 17 26.37 25.72 -14.97
C ALA A 17 27.64 24.97 -15.41
N GLY A 18 27.49 23.77 -15.97
CA GLY A 18 28.53 23.16 -16.78
C GLY A 18 28.99 21.76 -16.39
N TRP A 19 28.07 20.81 -16.16
CA TRP A 19 28.42 19.40 -16.36
C TRP A 19 27.90 18.95 -17.72
N PRO A 20 28.79 18.48 -18.63
CA PRO A 20 28.35 17.92 -19.90
C PRO A 20 27.57 16.65 -19.63
N VAL A 21 26.37 16.55 -20.19
CA VAL A 21 25.61 15.31 -20.24
C VAL A 21 26.19 14.50 -21.39
N PRO A 22 26.87 13.36 -21.17
CA PRO A 22 27.16 12.44 -22.26
C PRO A 22 25.82 11.87 -22.72
N ALA A 23 25.40 12.26 -23.92
CA ALA A 23 24.41 11.51 -24.69
C ALA A 23 25.10 10.23 -25.16
N GLU A 24 24.99 9.16 -24.37
CA GLU A 24 25.41 7.82 -24.80
C GLU A 24 24.21 6.98 -25.24
N ALA A 25 24.34 6.51 -26.47
CA ALA A 25 23.38 5.68 -27.18
C ALA A 25 23.29 4.27 -26.59
N GLY A 26 22.07 3.79 -26.34
CA GLY A 26 21.60 2.44 -26.68
C GLY A 26 22.37 1.20 -26.21
N MET A 27 23.33 1.29 -25.29
CA MET A 27 23.96 0.11 -24.67
C MET A 27 23.19 -0.30 -23.41
N PRO A 28 22.72 -1.56 -23.28
CA PRO A 28 22.08 -2.03 -22.05
C PRO A 28 23.15 -2.17 -20.97
N SER A 29 23.32 -1.12 -20.17
CA SER A 29 24.12 -1.19 -18.94
C SER A 29 23.32 -1.95 -17.89
N ILE A 30 23.89 -3.04 -17.40
CA ILE A 30 23.25 -3.93 -16.43
C ILE A 30 23.25 -3.22 -15.06
N LEU A 31 22.23 -2.38 -14.85
CA LEU A 31 21.39 -2.09 -13.67
C LEU A 31 21.81 -2.57 -12.25
N LEU A 32 23.10 -2.54 -11.87
CA LEU A 32 23.48 -2.51 -10.45
C LEU A 32 23.29 -1.12 -9.84
N SER A 33 23.33 -0.07 -10.68
CA SER A 33 23.31 1.33 -10.23
C SER A 33 21.97 1.74 -9.64
N GLU A 34 20.85 1.39 -10.26
CA GLU A 34 19.56 1.98 -9.87
C GLU A 34 19.11 1.52 -8.47
N ILE A 35 19.27 0.24 -8.17
CA ILE A 35 18.96 -0.31 -6.83
C ILE A 35 19.97 0.18 -5.79
N ALA A 36 21.25 0.28 -6.15
CA ALA A 36 22.28 0.79 -5.26
C ALA A 36 22.09 2.29 -4.96
N GLU A 37 21.70 3.08 -5.96
CA GLU A 37 21.43 4.51 -5.85
C GLU A 37 20.23 4.78 -4.95
N ILE A 38 19.12 4.04 -5.15
CA ILE A 38 17.94 4.14 -4.28
C ILE A 38 18.30 3.76 -2.84
N ARG A 39 19.07 2.67 -2.63
CA ARG A 39 19.51 2.27 -1.29
C ARG A 39 20.44 3.32 -0.67
N LEU A 40 21.38 3.87 -1.43
CA LEU A 40 22.30 4.89 -0.95
C LEU A 40 21.57 6.18 -0.57
N LYS A 41 20.59 6.60 -1.37
CA LYS A 41 19.73 7.75 -1.06
C LYS A 41 18.95 7.52 0.24
N ASN A 42 18.35 6.35 0.41
CA ASN A 42 17.63 6.00 1.63
C ASN A 42 18.56 5.97 2.84
N ILE A 43 19.70 5.27 2.75
CA ILE A 43 20.72 5.21 3.81
C ILE A 43 21.18 6.62 4.20
N SER A 44 21.41 7.48 3.21
CA SER A 44 21.84 8.87 3.43
C SER A 44 20.77 9.68 4.15
N PHE A 45 19.50 9.54 3.76
CA PHE A 45 18.37 10.20 4.42
C PHE A 45 18.23 9.72 5.87
N PHE A 46 18.25 8.41 6.11
CA PHE A 46 18.18 7.85 7.46
C PHE A 46 19.35 8.28 8.33
N LEU A 47 20.56 8.32 7.77
CA LEU A 47 21.75 8.78 8.49
C LEU A 47 21.63 10.27 8.84
N ALA A 48 21.18 11.11 7.92
CA ALA A 48 20.95 12.53 8.17
C ALA A 48 19.89 12.75 9.26
N LEU A 49 18.79 12.00 9.20
CA LEU A 49 17.73 12.05 10.21
C LEU A 49 18.23 11.57 11.58
N LEU A 50 19.00 10.48 11.63
CA LEU A 50 19.61 9.96 12.85
C LEU A 50 20.52 11.00 13.50
N LEU A 51 21.37 11.67 12.71
CA LEU A 51 22.26 12.72 13.20
C LEU A 51 21.47 13.95 13.68
N LEU A 52 20.40 14.33 12.98
CA LEU A 52 19.52 15.44 13.37
C LEU A 52 18.84 15.15 14.71
N VAL A 53 18.26 13.96 14.88
CA VAL A 53 17.62 13.54 16.13
C VAL A 53 18.66 13.47 17.26
N THR A 54 19.84 12.90 16.99
CA THR A 54 20.95 12.86 17.94
C THR A 54 21.36 14.26 18.39
N PHE A 55 21.44 15.20 17.45
CA PHE A 55 21.75 16.59 17.75
C PHE A 55 20.67 17.25 18.60
N ALA A 56 19.39 16.99 18.31
CA ALA A 56 18.27 17.48 19.11
C ALA A 56 18.33 16.95 20.55
N VAL A 57 18.56 15.64 20.74
CA VAL A 57 18.72 15.02 22.07
C VAL A 57 19.93 15.60 22.81
N TYR A 58 21.07 15.74 22.14
CA TYR A 58 22.27 16.35 22.70
C TYR A 58 22.00 17.80 23.18
N ARG A 59 21.34 18.62 22.35
CA ARG A 59 21.00 20.01 22.68
C ARG A 59 20.01 20.06 23.85
N LEU A 60 18.97 19.26 23.80
CA LEU A 60 17.91 19.25 24.80
C LEU A 60 18.43 18.80 26.17
N TRP A 61 19.23 17.74 26.21
CA TRP A 61 19.82 17.24 27.44
C TRP A 61 20.74 18.28 28.10
N ASN A 62 21.62 18.89 27.31
CA ASN A 62 22.53 19.92 27.81
C ASN A 62 21.82 21.24 28.14
N PHE A 63 20.66 21.50 27.54
CA PHE A 63 19.78 22.59 27.93
C PHE A 63 19.18 22.33 29.32
N PHE A 64 18.54 21.18 29.52
CA PHE A 64 17.93 20.80 30.80
C PHE A 64 18.93 20.68 31.95
N ARG A 65 20.17 20.29 31.66
CA ARG A 65 21.23 20.26 32.68
C ARG A 65 21.42 21.60 33.40
N LYS A 66 21.10 22.73 32.76
CA LYS A 66 21.19 24.05 33.41
C LYS A 66 20.30 24.16 34.64
N ASP A 67 19.17 23.47 34.63
CA ASP A 67 18.18 23.52 35.70
C ASP A 67 18.34 22.37 36.72
N PHE A 68 19.09 21.32 36.37
CA PHE A 68 19.30 20.14 37.21
C PHE A 68 20.81 19.84 37.41
N PRO A 69 21.39 20.25 38.55
CA PRO A 69 22.84 20.14 38.79
C PRO A 69 23.36 18.69 38.86
N ASN A 70 22.48 17.71 39.05
CA ASN A 70 22.86 16.29 39.20
C ASN A 70 22.96 15.52 37.86
N LEU A 71 22.71 16.16 36.71
CA LEU A 71 22.72 15.48 35.41
C LEU A 71 24.13 15.39 34.79
N PRO A 72 24.52 14.21 34.26
CA PRO A 72 25.82 14.02 33.62
C PRO A 72 25.93 14.77 32.29
N VAL A 73 27.14 15.21 31.95
CA VAL A 73 27.42 15.86 30.66
C VAL A 73 27.40 14.81 29.55
N LEU A 74 26.50 14.99 28.60
CA LEU A 74 26.42 14.17 27.41
C LEU A 74 27.23 14.81 26.28
N SER A 75 28.26 14.10 25.82
CA SER A 75 28.93 14.43 24.56
C SER A 75 28.10 13.95 23.38
N PHE A 76 28.37 14.46 22.18
CA PHE A 76 27.66 14.04 20.97
C PHE A 76 27.75 12.52 20.74
N LYS A 77 28.93 11.92 20.97
CA LYS A 77 29.13 10.46 20.87
C LYS A 77 28.26 9.68 21.87
N LYS A 78 28.16 10.16 23.11
CA LYS A 78 27.28 9.56 24.12
C LYS A 78 25.81 9.70 23.75
N SER A 79 25.43 10.82 23.13
CA SER A 79 24.04 11.07 22.69
C SER A 79 23.66 10.16 21.52
N LEU A 80 24.59 9.94 20.59
CA LEU A 80 24.42 8.98 19.50
C LEU A 80 24.24 7.56 20.05
N GLY A 81 25.09 7.17 21.01
CA GLY A 81 24.96 5.87 21.69
C GLY A 81 23.61 5.73 22.40
N LEU A 82 23.15 6.78 23.09
CA LEU A 82 21.85 6.78 23.76
C LEU A 82 20.69 6.60 22.77
N VAL A 83 20.68 7.36 21.66
CA VAL A 83 19.63 7.28 20.63
C VAL A 83 19.63 5.90 19.97
N LEU A 84 20.81 5.35 19.65
CA LEU A 84 20.92 4.01 19.07
C LEU A 84 20.43 2.91 20.04
N LEU A 85 20.81 2.99 21.31
CA LEU A 85 20.43 2.01 22.32
C LEU A 85 18.91 2.07 22.57
N TRP A 86 18.35 3.26 22.70
CA TRP A 86 16.90 3.45 22.81
C TRP A 86 16.15 2.95 21.57
N GLY A 87 16.66 3.26 20.37
CA GLY A 87 16.09 2.79 19.11
C GLY A 87 16.08 1.26 19.03
N LEU A 88 17.17 0.60 19.40
CA LEU A 88 17.28 -0.85 19.42
C LEU A 88 16.35 -1.48 20.47
N ALA A 89 16.27 -0.90 21.66
CA ALA A 89 15.38 -1.37 22.72
C ALA A 89 13.90 -1.28 22.29
N PHE A 90 13.48 -0.15 21.71
CA PHE A 90 12.14 -0.03 21.15
C PHE A 90 11.90 -1.00 20.00
N HIS A 91 12.88 -1.17 19.11
CA HIS A 91 12.76 -2.11 18.01
C HIS A 91 12.55 -3.55 18.50
N LEU A 92 13.28 -3.96 19.54
CA LEU A 92 13.09 -5.25 20.20
C LEU A 92 11.68 -5.38 20.78
N VAL A 93 11.22 -4.38 21.54
CA VAL A 93 9.88 -4.38 22.16
C VAL A 93 8.79 -4.45 21.09
N LEU A 94 8.89 -3.64 20.03
CA LEU A 94 7.95 -3.67 18.91
C LEU A 94 7.96 -5.05 18.23
N GLY A 95 9.14 -5.64 18.02
CA GLY A 95 9.29 -6.99 17.48
C GLY A 95 8.65 -8.07 18.35
N MET A 96 8.72 -7.93 19.67
CA MET A 96 8.03 -8.84 20.60
C MET A 96 6.51 -8.65 20.57
N ILE A 97 6.01 -7.41 20.43
CA ILE A 97 4.57 -7.15 20.29
C ILE A 97 4.04 -7.74 18.98
N THR A 98 4.75 -7.57 17.86
CA THR A 98 4.37 -8.18 16.59
C THR A 98 4.45 -9.71 16.65
N GLY A 99 5.51 -10.26 17.25
CA GLY A 99 5.67 -11.71 17.42
C GLY A 99 4.57 -12.33 18.30
N THR A 100 4.08 -11.60 19.30
CA THR A 100 2.94 -12.06 20.11
C THR A 100 1.65 -12.14 19.29
N ARG A 101 1.44 -11.24 18.32
CA ARG A 101 0.27 -11.31 17.43
C ARG A 101 0.28 -12.56 16.55
N GLU A 102 1.47 -13.02 16.10
CA GLU A 102 1.61 -14.27 15.34
C GLU A 102 1.30 -15.51 16.19
N LEU A 103 1.65 -15.48 17.48
CA LEU A 103 1.27 -16.51 18.45
C LEU A 103 -0.25 -16.54 18.74
N MET A 104 -0.94 -15.40 18.63
CA MET A 104 -2.39 -15.29 18.88
C MET A 104 -3.26 -15.72 17.69
N THR A 105 -2.68 -16.09 16.54
CA THR A 105 -3.37 -16.76 15.42
C THR A 105 -3.12 -18.27 15.43
N PRO A 106 -3.77 -19.04 16.32
CA PRO A 106 -3.67 -20.49 16.27
C PRO A 106 -4.16 -20.96 14.90
N LYS A 107 -3.38 -21.85 14.24
CA LYS A 107 -3.55 -22.44 12.88
C LYS A 107 -2.73 -21.83 11.71
N ALA A 108 -1.84 -20.86 11.94
CA ALA A 108 -1.01 -20.30 10.85
C ALA A 108 0.11 -21.25 10.36
N TRP A 109 0.52 -22.19 11.20
CA TRP A 109 1.62 -23.12 10.94
C TRP A 109 1.09 -24.53 10.69
N GLU A 110 1.43 -25.11 9.54
CA GLU A 110 1.16 -26.51 9.21
C GLU A 110 2.48 -27.26 9.12
N LYS A 111 2.53 -28.47 9.67
CA LYS A 111 3.73 -29.30 9.65
C LYS A 111 3.83 -29.98 8.28
N GLU A 112 4.84 -29.61 7.48
CA GLU A 112 5.14 -30.25 6.20
C GLU A 112 6.43 -31.07 6.37
N GLY A 113 6.29 -32.36 6.66
CA GLY A 113 7.43 -33.27 6.88
C GLY A 113 8.20 -32.96 8.18
N LEU A 114 9.50 -32.66 8.06
CA LEU A 114 10.41 -32.39 9.19
C LEU A 114 10.41 -30.91 9.63
N THR A 115 9.80 -30.03 8.84
CA THR A 115 9.81 -28.58 9.00
C THR A 115 8.39 -28.02 9.08
N TYR A 116 8.25 -26.86 9.71
CA TYR A 116 6.98 -26.12 9.73
C TYR A 116 6.97 -25.12 8.59
N LYS A 117 5.83 -25.01 7.90
CA LYS A 117 5.62 -24.02 6.85
C LYS A 117 4.37 -23.21 7.17
N ILE A 118 4.48 -21.91 6.97
CA ILE A 118 3.31 -21.01 7.02
C ILE A 118 2.41 -21.39 5.84
N LYS A 119 1.11 -21.55 6.11
CA LYS A 119 0.14 -21.89 5.08
C LYS A 119 0.21 -20.85 3.97
N LYS A 120 0.71 -21.23 2.79
CA LYS A 120 0.82 -20.35 1.62
C LYS A 120 -0.57 -20.18 0.99
N SER A 121 -1.45 -19.42 1.65
CA SER A 121 -2.62 -18.85 0.98
C SER A 121 -2.15 -17.67 0.12
N ILE A 122 -1.84 -18.00 -1.13
CA ILE A 122 -1.80 -17.15 -2.34
C ILE A 122 -1.43 -15.67 -2.13
N GLU A 123 -0.21 -15.38 -2.59
CA GLU A 123 0.30 -14.08 -3.06
C GLU A 123 0.65 -12.99 -2.05
N LYS A 124 1.97 -12.92 -1.84
CA LYS A 124 2.81 -11.73 -1.69
C LYS A 124 2.63 -10.92 -0.40
N ASP A 125 3.66 -11.03 0.43
CA ASP A 125 3.96 -10.13 1.53
C ASP A 125 4.10 -8.68 1.03
N SER A 126 3.01 -7.93 1.08
CA SER A 126 3.01 -6.47 1.17
C SER A 126 1.88 -6.02 2.09
N ASP A 127 2.25 -5.75 3.34
CA ASP A 127 1.58 -4.85 4.29
C ASP A 127 0.12 -5.17 4.69
N GLY A 128 -0.25 -4.94 5.95
CA GLY A 128 -1.63 -5.12 6.43
C GLY A 128 -2.68 -4.33 5.64
N GLY A 129 -2.25 -3.36 4.83
CA GLY A 129 -3.05 -2.62 3.86
C GLY A 129 -3.61 -3.47 2.73
N ASP A 130 -2.87 -4.42 2.14
CA ASP A 130 -3.36 -5.14 0.94
C ASP A 130 -4.48 -6.13 1.27
N ILE A 131 -4.43 -6.77 2.45
CA ILE A 131 -5.51 -7.64 2.94
C ILE A 131 -6.78 -6.81 3.18
N LEU A 132 -6.63 -5.65 3.82
CA LEU A 132 -7.73 -4.73 4.06
C LEU A 132 -8.33 -4.26 2.72
N MET A 133 -7.50 -3.84 1.77
CA MET A 133 -7.95 -3.42 0.44
C MET A 133 -8.63 -4.55 -0.33
N ALA A 134 -8.12 -5.78 -0.28
CA ALA A 134 -8.79 -6.94 -0.87
C ALA A 134 -10.17 -7.21 -0.25
N SER A 135 -10.29 -7.07 1.08
CA SER A 135 -11.58 -7.25 1.77
C SER A 135 -12.59 -6.16 1.40
N LEU A 136 -12.16 -4.89 1.33
CA LEU A 136 -12.99 -3.74 0.93
C LEU A 136 -13.50 -3.88 -0.50
N ARG A 137 -12.63 -4.28 -1.45
CA ARG A 137 -13.02 -4.53 -2.84
C ARG A 137 -14.10 -5.59 -2.95
N ARG A 138 -13.94 -6.71 -2.22
CA ARG A 138 -14.94 -7.78 -2.18
C ARG A 138 -16.25 -7.33 -1.55
N GLU A 139 -16.20 -6.53 -0.49
CA GLU A 139 -17.39 -5.96 0.15
C GLU A 139 -18.15 -5.00 -0.79
N LYS A 140 -17.43 -4.18 -1.57
CA LYS A 140 -18.02 -3.31 -2.57
C LYS A 140 -18.73 -4.10 -3.66
N LEU A 141 -18.10 -5.16 -4.16
CA LEU A 141 -18.73 -6.04 -5.14
C LEU A 141 -19.95 -6.79 -4.56
N ASN A 142 -19.92 -7.18 -3.28
CA ASN A 142 -21.08 -7.72 -2.57
C ASN A 142 -22.23 -6.70 -2.46
N THR A 143 -21.91 -5.42 -2.21
CA THR A 143 -22.91 -4.34 -2.15
C THR A 143 -23.57 -4.17 -3.52
N LEU A 144 -22.77 -4.13 -4.58
CA LEU A 144 -23.28 -4.08 -5.95
C LEU A 144 -24.14 -5.30 -6.28
N ARG A 145 -23.71 -6.51 -5.90
CA ARG A 145 -24.51 -7.74 -6.05
C ARG A 145 -25.88 -7.57 -5.39
N ASN A 146 -25.92 -7.17 -4.12
CA ASN A 146 -27.19 -7.05 -3.41
C ASN A 146 -28.14 -6.05 -4.10
N ALA A 147 -27.61 -4.93 -4.61
CA ALA A 147 -28.39 -3.96 -5.38
C ALA A 147 -28.89 -4.52 -6.72
N LEU A 148 -28.05 -5.26 -7.44
CA LEU A 148 -28.40 -5.91 -8.70
C LEU A 148 -29.49 -6.98 -8.51
N TRP A 149 -29.41 -7.79 -7.44
CA TRP A 149 -30.44 -8.78 -7.13
C TRP A 149 -31.74 -8.13 -6.65
N ALA A 150 -31.67 -7.06 -5.86
CA ALA A 150 -32.85 -6.29 -5.47
C ALA A 150 -33.54 -5.66 -6.69
N TYR A 151 -32.77 -5.21 -7.68
CA TYR A 151 -33.30 -4.77 -8.97
C TYR A 151 -33.95 -5.93 -9.73
N ALA A 152 -33.24 -7.06 -9.88
CA ALA A 152 -33.75 -8.22 -10.61
C ALA A 152 -35.07 -8.74 -10.02
N GLN A 153 -35.22 -8.76 -8.69
CA GLN A 153 -36.48 -9.13 -8.02
C GLN A 153 -37.66 -8.24 -8.43
N LYS A 154 -37.44 -6.94 -8.68
CA LYS A 154 -38.48 -6.01 -9.14
C LYS A 154 -38.73 -6.06 -10.64
N HIS A 155 -37.76 -6.55 -11.43
CA HIS A 155 -37.78 -6.51 -12.89
C HIS A 155 -37.81 -7.90 -13.53
N ASN A 156 -38.61 -8.82 -12.97
CA ASN A 156 -38.83 -10.18 -13.50
C ASN A 156 -37.53 -10.98 -13.71
N GLY A 157 -36.60 -10.88 -12.76
CA GLY A 157 -35.32 -11.57 -12.80
C GLY A 157 -34.29 -10.99 -13.77
N ARG A 158 -34.57 -9.84 -14.42
CA ARG A 158 -33.63 -9.21 -15.37
C ARG A 158 -32.75 -8.18 -14.69
N PHE A 159 -31.45 -8.22 -14.97
CA PHE A 159 -30.54 -7.17 -14.54
C PHE A 159 -30.71 -5.90 -15.40
N PRO A 160 -30.22 -4.74 -14.94
CA PRO A 160 -30.29 -3.49 -15.70
C PRO A 160 -29.64 -3.61 -17.09
N ASN A 161 -30.21 -2.94 -18.09
CA ASN A 161 -29.57 -2.88 -19.41
C ASN A 161 -28.36 -1.95 -19.43
N ASP A 162 -28.28 -1.02 -18.48
CA ASP A 162 -27.16 -0.09 -18.36
C ASP A 162 -26.82 0.20 -16.90
N TRP A 163 -25.57 0.57 -16.66
CA TRP A 163 -25.05 0.93 -15.33
C TRP A 163 -25.60 2.27 -14.83
N ASN A 164 -26.06 3.13 -15.75
CA ASN A 164 -26.64 4.44 -15.41
C ASN A 164 -28.17 4.38 -15.16
N THR A 165 -28.61 3.37 -14.42
CA THR A 165 -30.01 3.24 -14.03
C THR A 165 -30.28 4.04 -12.75
N ARG A 166 -31.40 4.78 -12.69
CA ARG A 166 -31.76 5.60 -11.51
C ARG A 166 -32.04 4.77 -10.26
N ASP A 167 -32.42 3.51 -10.43
CA ASP A 167 -32.79 2.59 -9.32
C ASP A 167 -31.58 2.07 -8.53
N ILE A 168 -30.37 2.16 -9.09
CA ILE A 168 -29.13 1.74 -8.42
C ILE A 168 -28.24 2.97 -8.23
N PRO A 169 -27.97 3.39 -6.98
CA PRO A 169 -27.08 4.52 -6.70
C PRO A 169 -25.73 4.40 -7.41
N GLN A 170 -25.24 5.50 -7.99
CA GLN A 170 -23.98 5.53 -8.75
C GLN A 170 -22.77 5.10 -7.91
N GLU A 171 -22.82 5.33 -6.60
CA GLU A 171 -21.79 4.92 -5.62
C GLU A 171 -21.57 3.40 -5.58
N TYR A 172 -22.59 2.59 -5.88
CA TYR A 172 -22.47 1.12 -5.85
C TYR A 172 -21.71 0.58 -7.06
N TRP A 173 -21.64 1.35 -8.14
CA TRP A 173 -20.86 1.00 -9.32
C TRP A 173 -19.38 1.31 -9.17
N GLN A 174 -19.00 2.08 -8.15
CA GLN A 174 -17.62 2.47 -7.88
C GLN A 174 -16.89 1.41 -7.05
N VAL A 175 -15.62 1.15 -7.41
CA VAL A 175 -14.76 0.23 -6.65
C VAL A 175 -14.32 0.86 -5.33
N PHE A 176 -14.09 2.18 -5.33
CA PHE A 176 -13.84 2.97 -4.13
C PHE A 176 -14.73 4.21 -4.14
N ASN A 177 -15.27 4.58 -2.96
CA ASN A 177 -16.15 5.74 -2.83
C ASN A 177 -15.42 7.03 -3.24
N GLY A 178 -16.04 7.81 -4.13
CA GLY A 178 -15.49 9.07 -4.61
C GLY A 178 -14.41 8.92 -5.67
N SER A 179 -14.21 7.71 -6.21
CA SER A 179 -13.31 7.46 -7.34
C SER A 179 -14.08 7.27 -8.64
N ASP A 180 -13.44 7.59 -9.77
CA ASP A 180 -13.97 7.31 -11.11
C ASP A 180 -13.78 5.84 -11.53
N LEU A 181 -13.13 5.03 -10.68
CA LEU A 181 -12.93 3.61 -10.91
C LEU A 181 -14.23 2.85 -10.68
N ARG A 182 -14.75 2.24 -11.74
CA ARG A 182 -16.02 1.49 -11.72
C ARG A 182 -15.81 0.02 -12.05
N PHE A 183 -16.72 -0.81 -11.55
CA PHE A 183 -16.85 -2.18 -12.00
C PHE A 183 -17.29 -2.20 -13.47
N GLN A 184 -16.69 -3.09 -14.24
CA GLN A 184 -17.08 -3.33 -15.62
C GLN A 184 -18.32 -4.19 -15.65
N TYR A 185 -19.43 -3.63 -16.13
CA TYR A 185 -20.73 -4.26 -16.14
C TYR A 185 -21.07 -4.88 -17.50
N VAL A 186 -21.60 -6.09 -17.47
CA VAL A 186 -21.98 -6.84 -18.65
C VAL A 186 -23.51 -6.91 -18.74
N ARG A 187 -24.06 -6.39 -19.83
CA ARG A 187 -25.50 -6.09 -19.99
C ARG A 187 -26.31 -7.30 -20.43
N GLY A 188 -27.63 -7.26 -20.25
CA GLY A 188 -28.56 -8.22 -20.85
C GLY A 188 -28.48 -9.62 -20.23
N MET A 189 -28.30 -9.69 -18.92
CA MET A 189 -28.32 -10.94 -18.17
C MET A 189 -29.54 -11.06 -17.25
N THR A 190 -29.86 -12.30 -16.90
CA THR A 190 -30.88 -12.66 -15.92
C THR A 190 -30.22 -13.20 -14.67
N ALA A 191 -30.82 -12.90 -13.52
CA ALA A 191 -30.41 -13.46 -12.25
C ALA A 191 -30.53 -14.98 -12.27
N ASP A 192 -29.65 -15.64 -11.51
CA ASP A 192 -29.64 -17.07 -11.26
C ASP A 192 -29.56 -17.94 -12.52
N THR A 193 -29.04 -17.37 -13.61
CA THR A 193 -28.94 -18.02 -14.92
C THR A 193 -27.48 -18.23 -15.32
N GLY A 194 -26.98 -19.46 -15.19
CA GLY A 194 -25.62 -19.84 -15.58
C GLY A 194 -24.51 -19.24 -14.71
N SER A 195 -23.27 -19.29 -15.21
CA SER A 195 -22.07 -18.81 -14.50
C SER A 195 -21.29 -17.82 -15.37
N LEU A 196 -21.98 -16.86 -15.99
CA LEU A 196 -21.36 -15.86 -16.86
C LEU A 196 -20.96 -14.62 -16.05
N PRO A 197 -19.84 -13.94 -16.40
CA PRO A 197 -19.43 -12.70 -15.74
C PRO A 197 -20.47 -11.59 -15.90
N LEU A 198 -21.08 -11.16 -14.79
CA LEU A 198 -22.05 -10.07 -14.70
C LEU A 198 -21.38 -8.72 -14.44
N ALA A 199 -20.45 -8.68 -13.49
CA ALA A 199 -19.64 -7.50 -13.20
C ALA A 199 -18.24 -7.92 -12.76
N TYR A 200 -17.21 -7.18 -13.12
CA TYR A 200 -15.83 -7.50 -12.72
C TYR A 200 -14.98 -6.26 -12.50
N GLU A 201 -13.85 -6.44 -11.81
CA GLU A 201 -12.94 -5.34 -11.52
C GLU A 201 -12.27 -4.75 -12.78
N PRO A 202 -11.97 -3.43 -12.78
CA PRO A 202 -11.27 -2.78 -13.88
C PRO A 202 -9.80 -3.23 -13.99
N GLY A 203 -9.17 -2.88 -15.11
CA GLY A 203 -7.83 -3.35 -15.49
C GLY A 203 -6.68 -3.00 -14.52
N VAL A 204 -6.91 -2.05 -13.62
CA VAL A 204 -5.90 -1.54 -12.68
C VAL A 204 -5.54 -2.54 -11.57
N PHE A 205 -6.34 -3.59 -11.35
CA PHE A 205 -6.13 -4.56 -10.26
C PHE A 205 -5.33 -5.81 -10.66
N GLY A 206 -4.67 -5.77 -11.83
CA GLY A 206 -3.81 -6.85 -12.31
C GLY A 206 -4.56 -7.98 -13.01
N GLU A 207 -3.96 -9.17 -12.99
CA GLU A 207 -4.41 -10.35 -13.73
C GLU A 207 -5.51 -11.13 -13.02
N GLN A 208 -5.47 -11.20 -11.69
CA GLN A 208 -6.49 -11.82 -10.84
C GLN A 208 -7.52 -10.79 -10.40
N ARG A 209 -8.78 -11.00 -10.79
CA ARG A 209 -9.86 -10.03 -10.55
C ARG A 209 -11.03 -10.67 -9.86
N TYR A 210 -11.68 -9.90 -8.99
CA TYR A 210 -12.99 -10.28 -8.49
C TYR A 210 -14.03 -10.14 -9.60
N VAL A 211 -14.82 -11.20 -9.75
CA VAL A 211 -15.88 -11.32 -10.76
C VAL A 211 -17.16 -11.75 -10.04
N LEU A 212 -18.21 -10.98 -10.24
CA LEU A 212 -19.57 -11.34 -9.90
C LEU A 212 -20.16 -12.10 -11.09
N LEU A 213 -20.59 -13.34 -10.85
CA LEU A 213 -21.23 -14.20 -11.84
C LEU A 213 -22.75 -14.03 -11.81
N SER A 214 -23.43 -14.40 -12.89
CA SER A 214 -24.89 -14.31 -13.02
C SER A 214 -25.69 -15.17 -12.04
N ASN A 215 -25.06 -16.19 -11.43
CA ASN A 215 -25.60 -16.98 -10.32
C ASN A 215 -25.41 -16.35 -8.93
N GLY A 216 -24.77 -15.18 -8.83
CA GLY A 216 -24.57 -14.47 -7.57
C GLY A 216 -23.28 -14.82 -6.83
N ASN A 217 -22.51 -15.78 -7.36
CA ASN A 217 -21.19 -16.10 -6.81
C ASN A 217 -20.19 -14.99 -7.13
N ILE A 218 -19.31 -14.73 -6.17
CA ILE A 218 -18.16 -13.83 -6.36
C ILE A 218 -16.91 -14.69 -6.30
N GLU A 219 -16.18 -14.74 -7.41
CA GLU A 219 -14.98 -15.55 -7.59
C GLU A 219 -13.79 -14.66 -7.96
N ARG A 220 -12.58 -15.16 -7.69
CA ARG A 220 -11.35 -14.58 -8.23
C ARG A 220 -10.97 -15.36 -9.47
N LEU A 221 -10.97 -14.70 -10.62
CA LEU A 221 -10.64 -15.31 -11.90
C LEU A 221 -9.47 -14.58 -12.56
N HIS A 222 -8.65 -15.35 -13.27
CA HIS A 222 -7.63 -14.80 -14.16
C HIS A 222 -8.31 -14.11 -15.36
N ILE A 223 -7.72 -13.03 -15.86
CA ILE A 223 -8.26 -12.23 -16.96
C ILE A 223 -8.58 -13.07 -18.21
N ASP A 224 -7.75 -14.06 -18.53
CA ASP A 224 -7.98 -14.92 -19.70
C ASP A 224 -9.26 -15.76 -19.56
N MET A 225 -9.57 -16.24 -18.35
CA MET A 225 -10.81 -16.95 -18.08
C MET A 225 -12.02 -16.04 -18.21
N ILE A 226 -11.91 -14.79 -17.73
CA ILE A 226 -12.98 -13.79 -17.89
C ILE A 226 -13.25 -13.55 -19.36
N GLN A 227 -12.20 -13.33 -20.16
CA GLN A 227 -12.32 -13.11 -21.60
C GLN A 227 -12.93 -14.32 -22.32
N GLY A 228 -12.51 -15.54 -21.97
CA GLY A 228 -13.10 -16.76 -22.52
C GLY A 228 -14.60 -16.89 -22.22
N LEU A 229 -15.02 -16.61 -20.99
CA LEU A 229 -16.44 -16.62 -20.62
C LEU A 229 -17.24 -15.51 -21.32
N LEU A 230 -16.63 -14.34 -21.56
CA LEU A 230 -17.28 -13.26 -22.32
C LEU A 230 -17.44 -13.61 -23.80
N GLN A 231 -16.49 -14.33 -24.40
CA GLN A 231 -16.59 -14.81 -25.79
C GLN A 231 -17.69 -15.86 -25.94
N GLN A 232 -17.83 -16.79 -24.98
CA GLN A 232 -18.89 -17.80 -24.98
C GLN A 232 -20.30 -17.19 -24.99
N LYS A 233 -20.48 -16.01 -24.41
CA LYS A 233 -21.75 -15.30 -24.44
C LYS A 233 -22.08 -14.75 -25.84
N GLN A 234 -21.06 -14.42 -26.64
CA GLN A 234 -21.23 -13.80 -27.95
C GLN A 234 -21.47 -14.82 -29.07
N SER A 235 -21.21 -16.11 -28.82
CA SER A 235 -21.53 -17.24 -29.71
C SER A 235 -22.94 -17.74 -29.49
#